data_AF-A0A954EWV3-F1
#
_entry.id   AF-A0A954EWV3-F1
#
_cell.length_a   1.000
_cell.length_b   1.000
_cell.length_c   1.000
_cell.angle_alpha   90.00
_cell.angle_beta   90.00
_cell.angle_gamma   90.00
#
_symmetry.space_group_name_H-M   'P 1'
#
loop_
_entity.id
_entity.type
_entity.pdbx_description
1 polymer ?
#
loop_
_entity_poly.entity_id
_entity_poly.type
_entity_poly.pdbx_seq_one_letter_code
_entity_poly.pdbx_strand_id
1 'polypeptide(L)'
;MKHIDESALETDPQARYEFLAEFIGFGPDDIKRIQSSAPHLGPRIPELVEQTYERLLSFDATARHFVPRQHGYDGPTPPDLSTLTVDHPQIQFRKDHLNRYFISLIGRAYDAKMVQYLDIVGRIHTPQAGNKEINVPLVQMNALMGVISHALIQSISEWPIDAETRLRTIQAFNKLLWIQNDFITRHYQSVA
;
A
#
# COMPACT_ATOMS: atom_id res chain seq x y z
N MET A 1 1.68 25.24 21.47
CA MET A 1 1.40 24.66 20.13
C MET A 1 2.74 24.49 19.45
N LYS A 2 2.97 23.33 18.81
CA LYS A 2 4.19 23.08 18.03
C LYS A 2 4.08 23.81 16.69
N HIS A 3 5.14 24.49 16.25
CA HIS A 3 5.20 25.09 14.92
C HIS A 3 5.58 24.02 13.89
N ILE A 4 4.94 24.06 12.72
CA ILE A 4 5.18 23.17 11.59
C ILE A 4 5.44 24.04 10.36
N ASP A 5 6.51 23.74 9.63
CA ASP A 5 6.75 24.34 8.32
C ASP A 5 5.89 23.60 7.27
N GLU A 6 4.76 24.20 6.91
CA GLU A 6 3.82 23.64 5.95
C GLU A 6 4.45 23.46 4.55
N SER A 7 5.42 24.30 4.18
CA SER A 7 6.10 24.18 2.88
C SER A 7 7.01 22.95 2.80
N ALA A 8 7.62 22.57 3.93
CA ALA A 8 8.40 21.35 4.04
C ALA A 8 7.52 20.11 3.91
N LEU A 9 6.26 20.14 4.36
CA LEU A 9 5.34 19.01 4.19
C LEU A 9 5.11 18.69 2.70
N GLU A 10 5.09 19.71 1.83
CA GLU A 10 4.87 19.50 0.39
C GLU A 10 6.11 18.97 -0.35
N THR A 11 7.31 19.32 0.13
CA THR A 11 8.57 19.12 -0.61
C THR A 11 9.49 18.05 -0.02
N ASP A 12 9.41 17.79 1.28
CA ASP A 12 10.25 16.82 1.99
C ASP A 12 9.42 15.64 2.51
N PRO A 13 9.54 14.44 1.90
CA PRO A 13 8.93 13.22 2.41
C PRO A 13 9.22 12.93 3.89
N GLN A 14 10.42 13.25 4.37
CA GLN A 14 10.80 12.99 5.76
C GLN A 14 10.04 13.92 6.71
N ALA A 15 10.02 15.22 6.45
CA ALA A 15 9.25 16.19 7.24
C ALA A 15 7.75 15.85 7.26
N ARG A 16 7.18 15.46 6.11
CA ARG A 16 5.79 15.01 6.02
C ARG A 16 5.52 13.77 6.86
N TYR A 17 6.37 12.74 6.77
CA TYR A 17 6.22 11.53 7.58
C TYR A 17 6.29 11.84 9.07
N GLU A 18 7.25 12.66 9.51
CA GLU A 18 7.41 13.01 10.93
C GLU A 18 6.17 13.73 11.47
N PHE A 19 5.64 14.70 10.71
CA PHE A 19 4.40 15.38 11.07
C PHE A 19 3.22 14.41 11.16
N LEU A 20 2.99 13.58 10.14
CA LEU A 20 1.88 12.61 10.13
C LEU A 20 2.00 11.60 11.26
N ALA A 21 3.19 11.05 11.48
CA ALA A 21 3.43 10.05 12.51
C ALA A 21 3.18 10.63 13.90
N GLU A 22 3.68 11.84 14.19
CA GLU A 22 3.41 12.51 15.46
C GLU A 22 1.93 12.86 15.64
N PHE A 23 1.28 13.42 14.61
CA PHE A 23 -0.11 13.86 14.69
C PHE A 23 -1.09 12.68 14.85
N ILE A 24 -0.88 11.60 14.11
CA ILE A 24 -1.68 10.37 14.16
C ILE A 24 -1.35 9.54 15.41
N GLY A 25 -0.21 9.79 16.04
CA GLY A 25 0.31 9.00 17.15
C GLY A 25 0.83 7.63 16.71
N PHE A 26 1.47 7.55 15.54
CA PHE A 26 2.21 6.40 15.06
C PHE A 26 3.65 6.46 15.58
N GLY A 27 4.04 5.53 16.44
CA GLY A 27 5.33 5.56 17.11
C GLY A 27 6.07 4.21 17.17
N PRO A 28 7.18 4.16 17.92
CA PRO A 28 7.99 2.95 18.08
C PRO A 28 7.21 1.72 18.55
N ASP A 29 6.21 1.90 19.41
CA ASP A 29 5.34 0.81 19.87
C ASP A 29 4.46 0.25 18.76
N ASP A 30 3.93 1.10 17.86
CA ASP A 30 3.16 0.65 16.70
C ASP A 30 4.05 -0.11 15.72
N ILE A 31 5.26 0.42 15.45
CA ILE A 31 6.26 -0.25 14.60
C ILE A 31 6.62 -1.62 15.15
N LYS A 32 6.92 -1.72 16.45
CA LYS A 32 7.24 -2.99 17.11
C LYS A 32 6.08 -3.98 17.00
N ARG A 33 4.83 -3.53 17.11
CA ARG A 33 3.64 -4.38 16.94
C ARG A 33 3.51 -4.90 15.52
N ILE A 34 3.67 -4.04 14.52
CA ILE A 34 3.64 -4.43 13.12
C ILE A 34 4.74 -5.47 12.83
N GLN A 35 5.96 -5.25 13.31
CA GLN A 35 7.05 -6.20 13.12
C GLN A 35 6.83 -7.53 13.87
N SER A 36 6.31 -7.46 15.10
CA SER A 36 5.96 -8.66 15.89
C SER A 36 4.80 -9.45 15.29
N SER A 37 4.06 -8.85 14.36
CA SER A 37 2.98 -9.51 13.63
C SER A 37 3.48 -10.44 12.53
N ALA A 38 4.77 -10.39 12.18
CA ALA A 38 5.32 -11.15 11.06
C ALA A 38 5.06 -12.67 11.10
N PRO A 39 5.16 -13.37 12.26
CA PRO A 39 4.87 -14.81 12.33
C PRO A 39 3.40 -15.15 12.04
N HIS A 40 2.47 -14.21 12.27
CA HIS A 40 1.03 -14.43 12.05
C HIS A 40 0.56 -13.93 10.68
N LEU A 41 1.05 -12.77 10.25
CA LEU A 41 0.66 -12.15 8.99
C LEU A 41 1.44 -12.72 7.80
N GLY A 42 2.74 -12.97 7.97
CA GLY A 42 3.65 -13.43 6.91
C GLY A 42 3.12 -14.62 6.11
N PRO A 43 2.73 -15.73 6.77
CA PRO A 43 2.16 -16.90 6.09
C PRO A 43 0.83 -16.63 5.36
N ARG A 44 0.09 -15.57 5.73
CA ARG A 44 -1.20 -15.19 5.15
C ARG A 44 -1.10 -14.16 4.02
N ILE A 45 0.05 -13.52 3.84
CA ILE A 45 0.25 -12.50 2.79
C ILE A 45 -0.15 -13.02 1.40
N PRO A 46 0.24 -14.23 0.94
CA PRO A 46 -0.15 -14.71 -0.39
C PRO A 46 -1.67 -14.75 -0.57
N GLU A 47 -2.41 -15.24 0.43
CA GLU A 47 -3.87 -15.30 0.39
C GLU A 47 -4.51 -13.90 0.35
N LEU A 48 -4.01 -12.96 1.17
CA LEU A 48 -4.48 -11.56 1.17
C LEU A 48 -4.24 -10.90 -0.19
N VAL A 49 -3.12 -11.20 -0.85
CA VAL A 49 -2.80 -10.72 -2.19
C VAL A 49 -3.76 -11.30 -3.22
N GLU A 50 -4.03 -12.61 -3.18
CA GLU A 50 -5.03 -13.23 -4.07
C GLU A 50 -6.40 -12.58 -3.94
N GLN A 51 -6.94 -12.46 -2.73
CA GLN A 51 -8.24 -11.83 -2.47
C GLN A 51 -8.28 -10.36 -2.95
N THR A 52 -7.17 -9.63 -2.77
CA THR A 52 -7.05 -8.24 -3.25
C THR A 52 -7.12 -8.18 -4.77
N TYR A 53 -6.45 -9.09 -5.48
CA TYR A 53 -6.46 -9.13 -6.94
C TYR A 53 -7.78 -9.62 -7.52
N GLU A 54 -8.42 -10.62 -6.91
CA GLU A 54 -9.79 -11.02 -7.25
C GLU A 54 -10.73 -9.82 -7.18
N ARG A 55 -10.63 -9.02 -6.11
CA ARG A 55 -11.42 -7.80 -5.96
C ARG A 55 -11.10 -6.77 -7.04
N LEU A 56 -9.82 -6.47 -7.28
CA LEU A 56 -9.39 -5.51 -8.31
C LEU A 56 -9.78 -5.93 -9.73
N LEU A 57 -9.83 -7.23 -10.02
CA LEU A 57 -10.18 -7.75 -11.34
C LEU A 57 -11.69 -7.92 -11.54
N SER A 58 -12.49 -7.85 -10.47
CA SER A 58 -13.95 -7.95 -10.54
C SER A 58 -14.68 -6.70 -11.07
N PHE A 59 -13.96 -5.59 -11.28
CA PHE A 59 -14.51 -4.35 -11.84
C PHE A 59 -13.64 -3.89 -13.01
N ASP A 60 -14.27 -3.59 -14.15
CA ASP A 60 -13.60 -3.10 -15.35
C ASP A 60 -12.77 -1.82 -15.09
N ALA A 61 -13.32 -0.93 -14.27
CA ALA A 61 -12.75 0.35 -13.91
C ALA A 61 -11.34 0.20 -13.30
N THR A 62 -11.10 -0.86 -12.52
CA THR A 62 -9.82 -1.18 -11.89
C THR A 62 -9.01 -2.18 -12.72
N ALA A 63 -9.66 -3.19 -13.31
CA ALA A 63 -9.01 -4.26 -14.07
C ALA A 63 -8.25 -3.74 -15.31
N ARG A 64 -8.79 -2.72 -15.99
CA ARG A 64 -8.15 -2.11 -17.18
C ARG A 64 -6.72 -1.61 -16.94
N HIS A 65 -6.36 -1.27 -15.69
CA HIS A 65 -5.02 -0.79 -15.34
C HIS A 65 -3.95 -1.88 -15.36
N PHE A 66 -4.34 -3.14 -15.50
CA PHE A 66 -3.42 -4.28 -15.63
C PHE A 66 -3.21 -4.74 -17.08
N VAL A 67 -3.84 -4.06 -18.05
CA VAL A 67 -3.62 -4.31 -19.48
C VAL A 67 -2.28 -3.73 -19.94
N PRO A 68 -1.94 -2.45 -19.65
CA PRO A 68 -0.64 -1.91 -20.02
C PRO A 68 0.51 -2.69 -19.41
N ARG A 69 1.66 -2.68 -20.08
CA ARG A 69 2.87 -3.36 -19.61
C ARG A 69 3.31 -2.79 -18.26
N GLN A 70 3.53 -3.64 -17.28
CA GLN A 70 4.13 -3.25 -16.02
C GLN A 70 5.61 -2.88 -16.22
N HIS A 71 6.06 -1.81 -15.57
CA HIS A 71 7.48 -1.47 -15.56
C HIS A 71 8.33 -2.61 -14.98
N GLY A 72 9.42 -2.98 -15.69
CA GLY A 72 10.29 -4.09 -15.31
C GLY A 72 9.77 -5.49 -15.68
N TYR A 73 8.67 -5.59 -16.44
CA TYR A 73 8.11 -6.86 -16.92
C TYR A 73 8.29 -7.01 -18.43
N ASP A 74 9.02 -8.05 -18.84
CA ASP A 74 9.38 -8.32 -20.23
C ASP A 74 8.53 -9.40 -20.91
N GLY A 75 7.56 -9.98 -20.19
CA GLY A 75 6.71 -11.07 -20.70
C GLY A 75 5.54 -10.62 -21.60
N PRO A 76 4.63 -11.54 -21.97
CA PRO A 76 3.44 -11.18 -22.77
C PRO A 76 2.49 -10.28 -21.97
N THR A 77 1.79 -9.39 -22.66
CA THR A 77 0.70 -8.55 -22.13
C THR A 77 -0.62 -8.97 -22.75
N PRO A 78 -1.75 -8.85 -22.03
CA PRO A 78 -3.05 -9.09 -22.65
C PRO A 78 -3.29 -8.04 -23.75
N PRO A 79 -3.84 -8.41 -24.92
CA PRO A 79 -4.18 -7.44 -25.96
C PRO A 79 -5.25 -6.44 -25.50
N ASP A 80 -6.21 -6.89 -24.69
CA ASP A 80 -7.29 -6.07 -24.16
C ASP A 80 -7.86 -6.67 -22.86
N LEU A 81 -8.78 -5.94 -22.23
CA LEU A 81 -9.39 -6.32 -20.97
C LEU A 81 -10.17 -7.64 -21.05
N SER A 82 -10.76 -8.00 -22.19
CA SER A 82 -11.54 -9.24 -22.34
C SER A 82 -10.68 -10.51 -22.25
N THR A 83 -9.38 -10.36 -22.50
CA THR A 83 -8.38 -11.44 -22.43
C THR A 83 -7.59 -11.47 -21.12
N LEU A 84 -7.81 -10.51 -20.22
CA LEU A 84 -7.13 -10.44 -18.94
C LEU A 84 -7.72 -11.46 -17.96
N THR A 85 -6.89 -12.33 -17.42
CA THR A 85 -7.28 -13.33 -16.41
C THR A 85 -6.36 -13.23 -15.18
N VAL A 86 -6.83 -13.77 -14.05
CA VAL A 86 -6.05 -13.83 -12.79
C VAL A 86 -4.75 -14.64 -12.92
N ASP A 87 -4.72 -15.58 -13.86
CA ASP A 87 -3.57 -16.45 -14.14
C ASP A 87 -2.59 -15.85 -15.15
N HIS A 88 -2.90 -14.68 -15.72
CA HIS A 88 -2.03 -14.05 -16.70
C HIS A 88 -0.65 -13.73 -16.07
N PRO A 89 0.50 -14.02 -16.74
CA PRO A 89 1.82 -13.89 -16.11
C PRO A 89 2.16 -12.48 -15.59
N GLN A 90 1.65 -11.43 -16.26
CA GLN A 90 1.75 -10.06 -15.76
C GLN A 90 1.00 -9.86 -14.43
N ILE A 91 -0.15 -10.49 -14.23
CA ILE A 91 -0.89 -10.40 -12.96
C ILE A 91 -0.08 -11.05 -11.84
N GLN A 92 0.55 -12.19 -12.10
CA GLN A 92 1.46 -12.84 -11.14
C GLN A 92 2.65 -11.93 -10.79
N PHE A 93 3.27 -11.30 -11.80
CA PHE A 93 4.33 -10.31 -11.58
C PHE A 93 3.87 -9.10 -10.75
N ARG A 94 2.63 -8.65 -10.94
CA ARG A 94 2.03 -7.55 -10.18
C ARG A 94 1.69 -7.99 -8.73
N LYS A 95 1.22 -9.21 -8.53
CA LYS A 95 1.01 -9.82 -7.20
C LYS A 95 2.29 -9.84 -6.38
N ASP A 96 3.43 -10.18 -7.00
CA ASP A 96 4.74 -10.14 -6.34
C ASP A 96 5.11 -8.75 -5.80
N HIS A 97 4.68 -7.67 -6.46
CA HIS A 97 4.89 -6.32 -5.94
C HIS A 97 4.09 -6.08 -4.66
N LEU A 98 2.82 -6.51 -4.63
CA LEU A 98 1.99 -6.38 -3.44
C LEU A 98 2.47 -7.29 -2.30
N ASN A 99 2.96 -8.50 -2.61
CA ASN A 99 3.65 -9.38 -1.65
C ASN A 99 4.85 -8.66 -1.04
N ARG A 100 5.74 -8.10 -1.87
CA ARG A 100 6.91 -7.34 -1.40
C ARG A 100 6.53 -6.12 -0.58
N TYR A 101 5.41 -5.47 -0.90
CA TYR A 101 4.87 -4.37 -0.10
C TYR A 101 4.52 -4.81 1.31
N PHE A 102 3.69 -5.84 1.48
CA PHE A 102 3.34 -6.33 2.81
C PHE A 102 4.56 -6.83 3.60
N ILE A 103 5.46 -7.59 2.96
CA ILE A 103 6.72 -8.04 3.58
C ILE A 103 7.57 -6.84 4.03
N SER A 104 7.61 -5.77 3.24
CA SER A 104 8.33 -4.55 3.62
C SER A 104 7.72 -3.88 4.84
N LEU A 105 6.38 -3.83 4.95
CA LEU A 105 5.71 -3.24 6.11
C LEU A 105 6.06 -3.95 7.42
N ILE A 106 6.08 -5.29 7.41
CA ILE A 106 6.36 -6.10 8.61
C ILE A 106 7.85 -6.36 8.86
N GLY A 107 8.71 -6.16 7.86
CA GLY A 107 10.11 -6.58 7.92
C GLY A 107 11.14 -5.45 7.98
N ARG A 108 10.83 -4.24 7.47
CA ARG A 108 11.80 -3.15 7.41
C ARG A 108 11.86 -2.35 8.70
N ALA A 109 13.00 -1.71 8.92
CA ALA A 109 13.12 -0.61 9.87
C ALA A 109 12.35 0.60 9.31
N TYR A 110 11.65 1.33 10.17
CA TYR A 110 10.91 2.55 9.81
C TYR A 110 11.83 3.76 9.87
N ASP A 111 12.86 3.72 9.02
CA ASP A 111 13.85 4.78 8.84
C ASP A 111 13.56 5.61 7.57
N ALA A 112 14.46 6.52 7.22
CA ALA A 112 14.31 7.36 6.02
C ALA A 112 14.13 6.54 4.72
N LYS A 113 14.67 5.31 4.63
CA LYS A 113 14.47 4.45 3.45
C LYS A 113 13.04 3.93 3.38
N MET A 114 12.43 3.64 4.53
CA MET A 114 11.01 3.28 4.58
C MET A 114 10.13 4.45 4.17
N VAL A 115 10.45 5.67 4.60
CA VAL A 115 9.71 6.88 4.17
C VAL A 115 9.77 7.05 2.65
N GLN A 116 10.96 6.96 2.05
CA GLN A 116 11.11 7.00 0.59
C GLN A 116 10.38 5.85 -0.11
N TYR A 117 10.31 4.68 0.53
CA TYR A 117 9.57 3.53 0.02
C TYR A 117 8.05 3.78 0.01
N LEU A 118 7.48 4.38 1.07
CA LEU A 118 6.06 4.73 1.12
C LEU A 118 5.72 5.79 0.05
N ASP A 119 6.60 6.77 -0.17
CA ASP A 119 6.45 7.81 -1.19
C ASP A 119 6.46 7.23 -2.61
N ILE A 120 7.46 6.40 -2.95
CA ILE A 120 7.54 5.80 -4.29
C ILE A 120 6.35 4.86 -4.57
N VAL A 121 5.82 4.16 -3.55
CA VAL A 121 4.60 3.35 -3.67
C VAL A 121 3.41 4.19 -4.10
N GLY A 122 3.28 5.42 -3.59
CA GLY A 122 2.27 6.36 -4.07
C GLY A 122 2.50 6.77 -5.52
N ARG A 123 3.73 7.21 -5.81
CA ARG A 123 4.10 7.81 -7.10
C ARG A 123 3.94 6.88 -8.29
N ILE A 124 4.24 5.58 -8.14
CA ILE A 124 4.22 4.59 -9.23
C ILE A 124 2.83 4.29 -9.80
N HIS A 125 1.77 4.73 -9.13
CA HIS A 125 0.38 4.60 -9.60
C HIS A 125 -0.09 5.79 -10.45
N THR A 126 0.82 6.74 -10.71
CA THR A 126 0.61 7.95 -11.51
C THR A 126 1.62 7.99 -12.68
N PRO A 127 1.42 8.85 -13.69
CA PRO A 127 2.39 9.05 -14.77
C PRO A 127 3.76 9.60 -14.33
N GLN A 128 3.93 9.95 -13.05
CA GLN A 128 5.16 10.54 -12.51
C GLN A 128 6.28 9.49 -12.33
N ALA A 129 5.96 8.19 -12.27
CA ALA A 129 6.94 7.11 -12.13
C ALA A 129 6.45 5.79 -12.75
N GLY A 130 7.37 4.89 -13.11
CA GLY A 130 7.02 3.58 -13.68
C GLY A 130 6.59 3.66 -15.15
N ASN A 131 5.50 2.97 -15.52
CA ASN A 131 4.91 3.08 -16.85
C ASN A 131 3.87 4.22 -16.86
N LYS A 132 4.07 5.22 -17.73
CA LYS A 132 3.18 6.38 -17.89
C LYS A 132 1.76 6.03 -18.34
N GLU A 133 1.57 4.87 -18.97
CA GLU A 133 0.25 4.35 -19.36
C GLU A 133 -0.55 3.85 -18.15
N ILE A 134 0.12 3.57 -17.02
CA ILE A 134 -0.52 3.20 -15.76
C ILE A 134 -0.81 4.50 -14.99
N ASN A 135 -2.01 5.02 -15.21
CA ASN A 135 -2.54 6.18 -14.50
C ASN A 135 -3.82 5.79 -13.76
N VAL A 136 -3.69 5.41 -12.49
CA VAL A 136 -4.82 4.92 -11.68
C VAL A 136 -5.51 6.11 -11.00
N PRO A 137 -6.80 6.39 -11.24
CA PRO A 137 -7.50 7.49 -10.59
C PRO A 137 -7.49 7.39 -9.05
N LEU A 138 -7.40 8.54 -8.36
CA LEU A 138 -7.34 8.59 -6.89
C LEU A 138 -8.52 7.86 -6.23
N VAL A 139 -9.74 7.98 -6.79
CA VAL A 139 -10.92 7.26 -6.27
C VAL A 139 -10.72 5.74 -6.23
N GLN A 140 -9.98 5.18 -7.19
CA GLN A 140 -9.69 3.75 -7.25
C GLN A 140 -8.54 3.36 -6.32
N MET A 141 -7.53 4.22 -6.17
CA MET A 141 -6.48 4.02 -5.15
C MET A 141 -7.06 4.03 -3.74
N ASN A 142 -7.95 4.97 -3.43
CA ASN A 142 -8.63 5.03 -2.14
C ASN A 142 -9.50 3.78 -1.92
N ALA A 143 -10.18 3.29 -2.95
CA ALA A 143 -10.94 2.04 -2.88
C ALA A 143 -10.03 0.84 -2.57
N LEU A 144 -8.86 0.73 -3.22
CA LEU A 144 -7.86 -0.30 -2.91
C LEU A 144 -7.36 -0.21 -1.47
N MET A 145 -7.05 0.99 -0.97
CA MET A 145 -6.65 1.17 0.43
C MET A 145 -7.75 0.73 1.41
N GLY A 146 -9.02 0.95 1.06
CA GLY A 146 -10.16 0.41 1.80
C GLY A 146 -10.19 -1.13 1.84
N VAL A 147 -9.95 -1.79 0.71
CA VAL A 147 -9.87 -3.25 0.62
C VAL A 147 -8.72 -3.80 1.47
N ILE A 148 -7.52 -3.21 1.36
CA ILE A 148 -6.34 -3.62 2.14
C ILE A 148 -6.58 -3.45 3.65
N SER A 149 -7.16 -2.32 4.05
CA SER A 149 -7.50 -2.04 5.45
C SER A 149 -8.48 -3.09 6.00
N HIS A 150 -9.56 -3.37 5.26
CA HIS A 150 -10.54 -4.37 5.65
C HIS A 150 -9.92 -5.77 5.77
N ALA A 151 -9.13 -6.19 4.78
CA ALA A 151 -8.51 -7.51 4.75
C ALA A 151 -7.53 -7.71 5.92
N LEU A 152 -6.74 -6.68 6.26
CA LEU A 152 -5.87 -6.71 7.43
C LEU A 152 -6.67 -6.79 8.74
N ILE A 153 -7.73 -5.99 8.90
CA ILE A 153 -8.58 -6.03 10.09
C ILE A 153 -9.18 -7.42 10.28
N GLN A 154 -9.76 -8.00 9.23
CA GLN A 154 -10.34 -9.33 9.26
C GLN A 154 -9.27 -10.37 9.64
N SER A 155 -8.15 -10.38 8.92
CA SER A 155 -7.06 -11.32 9.18
C SER A 155 -6.59 -11.27 10.63
N ILE A 156 -6.29 -10.08 11.16
CA ILE A 156 -5.79 -9.90 12.53
C ILE A 156 -6.83 -10.34 13.57
N SER A 157 -8.12 -10.10 13.30
CA SER A 157 -9.21 -10.46 14.23
C SER A 157 -9.31 -11.98 14.46
N GLU A 158 -8.90 -12.77 13.47
CA GLU A 158 -8.91 -14.23 13.49
C GLU A 158 -7.65 -14.85 14.13
N TRP A 159 -6.68 -14.04 14.57
CA TRP A 159 -5.44 -14.58 15.15
C TRP A 159 -5.70 -15.25 16.51
N PRO A 160 -5.03 -16.39 16.81
CA PRO A 160 -5.19 -17.10 18.07
C PRO A 160 -4.33 -16.47 19.19
N ILE A 161 -4.48 -15.16 19.39
CA ILE A 161 -3.81 -14.38 20.43
C ILE A 161 -4.85 -13.55 21.20
N ASP A 162 -4.46 -12.93 22.31
CA ASP A 162 -5.38 -12.18 23.15
C ASP A 162 -6.03 -10.99 22.42
N ALA A 163 -7.24 -10.62 22.85
CA ALA A 163 -8.05 -9.61 22.19
C ALA A 163 -7.40 -8.21 22.23
N GLU A 164 -6.67 -7.88 23.30
CA GLU A 164 -6.01 -6.59 23.43
C GLU A 164 -4.85 -6.47 22.44
N THR A 165 -4.03 -7.51 22.30
CA THR A 165 -2.95 -7.55 21.31
C THR A 165 -3.48 -7.45 19.89
N ARG A 166 -4.58 -8.15 19.55
CA ARG A 166 -5.24 -8.00 18.24
C ARG A 166 -5.69 -6.57 17.99
N LEU A 167 -6.43 -5.97 18.94
CA LEU A 167 -6.93 -4.61 18.82
C LEU A 167 -5.79 -3.60 18.63
N ARG A 168 -4.74 -3.68 19.44
CA ARG A 168 -3.58 -2.78 19.33
C ARG A 168 -2.81 -2.98 18.02
N THR A 169 -2.76 -4.20 17.49
CA THR A 169 -2.15 -4.47 16.19
C THR A 169 -2.98 -3.88 15.05
N ILE A 170 -4.31 -4.02 15.11
CA ILE A 170 -5.24 -3.38 14.16
C ILE A 170 -5.05 -1.86 14.17
N GLN A 171 -4.97 -1.25 15.36
CA GLN A 171 -4.74 0.19 15.50
C GLN A 171 -3.40 0.61 14.89
N ALA A 172 -2.31 -0.13 15.13
CA ALA A 172 -1.00 0.15 14.55
C ALA A 172 -1.02 0.14 13.02
N PHE A 173 -1.62 -0.90 12.41
CA PHE A 173 -1.80 -0.96 10.95
C PHE A 173 -2.71 0.15 10.43
N ASN A 174 -3.80 0.48 11.13
CA ASN A 174 -4.70 1.55 10.71
C ASN A 174 -3.98 2.90 10.61
N LYS A 175 -3.17 3.26 11.62
CA LYS A 175 -2.34 4.46 11.60
C LYS A 175 -1.37 4.46 10.43
N LEU A 176 -0.66 3.35 10.22
CA LEU A 176 0.28 3.19 9.10
C LEU A 176 -0.43 3.34 7.74
N LEU A 177 -1.60 2.74 7.55
CA LEU A 177 -2.34 2.82 6.30
C LEU A 177 -2.83 4.24 6.02
N TRP A 178 -3.16 5.03 7.05
CA TRP A 178 -3.46 6.46 6.88
C TRP A 178 -2.23 7.25 6.42
N ILE A 179 -1.04 6.97 6.97
CA ILE A 179 0.21 7.55 6.51
C ILE A 179 0.46 7.16 5.04
N GLN A 180 0.36 5.87 4.69
CA GLN A 180 0.52 5.42 3.30
C GLN A 180 -0.51 6.08 2.37
N ASN A 181 -1.76 6.25 2.81
CA ASN A 181 -2.80 6.88 2.00
C ASN A 181 -2.52 8.36 1.74
N ASP A 182 -1.94 9.08 2.71
CA ASP A 182 -1.45 10.45 2.50
C ASP A 182 -0.30 10.48 1.46
N PHE A 183 0.70 9.61 1.61
CA PHE A 183 1.79 9.44 0.64
C PHE A 183 1.31 9.03 -0.75
N ILE A 184 0.19 8.32 -0.88
CA ILE A 184 -0.46 8.09 -2.18
C ILE A 184 -1.06 9.40 -2.66
N THR A 185 -1.94 10.01 -1.86
CA THR A 185 -2.75 11.17 -2.23
C THR A 185 -1.92 12.38 -2.67
N ARG A 186 -0.74 12.59 -2.06
CA ARG A 186 0.13 13.70 -2.44
C ARG A 186 0.56 13.71 -3.91
N HIS A 187 0.64 12.54 -4.55
CA HIS A 187 1.01 12.43 -5.96
C HIS A 187 -0.16 12.72 -6.92
N TYR A 188 -1.38 12.83 -6.38
CA TYR A 188 -2.59 13.16 -7.13
C TYR A 188 -2.98 14.63 -7.03
N GLN A 189 -2.38 15.36 -6.09
CA GLN A 189 -2.56 16.79 -5.99
C GLN A 189 -1.78 17.45 -7.13
N SER A 190 -2.43 18.32 -7.90
CA SER A 190 -1.69 19.23 -8.78
C SER A 190 -0.79 20.09 -7.89
N VAL A 191 0.49 20.21 -8.24
CA VAL A 191 1.30 21.32 -7.72
C VAL A 191 0.55 22.59 -8.14
N ALA A 192 -0.05 23.28 -7.17
CA ALA A 192 -0.68 24.58 -7.40
C ALA A 192 0.38 25.62 -7.74
#